data_AF-A0A381URM8-F1
#
_entry.id   AF-A0A381URM8-F1
#
_cell.length_a   1.000
_cell.length_b   1.000
_cell.length_c   1.000
_cell.angle_alpha   90.00
_cell.angle_beta   90.00
_cell.angle_gamma   90.00
#
_symmetry.space_group_name_H-M   'P 1'
#
loop_
_entity.id
_entity.type
_entity.pdbx_description
1 polymer ?
#
loop_
_entity_poly.entity_id
_entity_poly.type
_entity_poly.pdbx_seq_one_letter_code
_entity_poly.pdbx_strand_id
1 'polypeptide(L)'
;MIDLSYIIPDMKETINIKYNDKTYVIPKPFNQCYFGSEPTKEITIGNRFNDKDHQQFAKLPAFAVAIYDTIIGAEQTEDYKLMQQGITWFQKNFTNEYYVLLD
;
A
#
# COMPACT_ATOMS: atom_id res chain seq x y z
N MET A 1 -2.68 -33.41 -18.40
CA MET A 1 -2.42 -31.95 -18.40
C MET A 1 -0.93 -31.77 -18.21
N ILE A 2 -0.28 -30.98 -19.07
CA ILE A 2 1.14 -30.65 -18.91
C ILE A 2 1.21 -29.50 -17.90
N ASP A 3 1.98 -29.70 -16.83
CA ASP A 3 2.23 -28.68 -15.82
C ASP A 3 3.22 -27.64 -16.39
N LEU A 4 2.71 -26.42 -16.63
CA LEU A 4 3.47 -25.30 -17.20
C LEU A 4 4.06 -24.37 -16.12
N SER A 5 3.99 -24.75 -14.83
CA SER A 5 4.52 -23.96 -13.71
C SER A 5 6.01 -23.63 -13.80
N TYR A 6 6.77 -24.36 -14.61
CA TYR A 6 8.22 -24.16 -14.80
C TYR A 6 8.58 -23.07 -15.84
N ILE A 7 7.62 -22.59 -16.64
CA ILE A 7 7.88 -21.62 -17.73
C ILE A 7 7.53 -20.18 -17.32
N ILE A 8 6.71 -20.01 -16.27
CA ILE A 8 6.36 -18.70 -15.72
C ILE A 8 7.06 -18.61 -14.37
N PRO A 9 8.13 -17.80 -14.19
CA PRO A 9 8.73 -17.63 -12.88
C PRO A 9 7.62 -17.19 -11.94
N ASP A 10 7.37 -18.04 -10.94
CA ASP A 10 6.36 -17.86 -9.91
C ASP A 10 6.37 -16.40 -9.43
N MET A 11 5.40 -15.61 -9.91
CA MET A 11 5.26 -14.22 -9.48
C MET A 11 4.87 -14.29 -8.00
N LYS A 12 5.88 -14.22 -7.13
CA LYS A 12 5.79 -14.42 -5.69
C LYS A 12 4.45 -13.92 -5.17
N GLU A 13 3.66 -14.81 -4.56
CA GLU A 13 2.38 -14.50 -3.89
C GLU A 13 2.47 -13.27 -2.98
N THR A 14 3.65 -13.06 -2.38
CA THR A 14 3.95 -11.91 -1.52
C THR A 14 5.37 -11.40 -1.76
N ILE A 15 5.60 -10.10 -1.56
CA ILE A 15 6.96 -9.53 -1.44
C ILE A 15 7.22 -9.10 0.00
N ASN A 16 8.48 -9.12 0.41
CA ASN A 16 8.90 -8.70 1.75
C ASN A 16 9.77 -7.45 1.65
N ILE A 17 9.38 -6.39 2.34
CA ILE A 17 10.16 -5.15 2.46
C ILE A 17 10.55 -4.94 3.91
N LYS A 18 11.84 -4.66 4.16
CA LYS A 18 12.33 -4.30 5.50
C LYS A 18 12.31 -2.79 5.67
N TYR A 19 11.72 -2.31 6.75
CA TYR A 19 11.66 -0.90 7.11
C TYR A 19 11.54 -0.77 8.64
N ASN A 20 12.35 0.09 9.26
CA ASN A 20 12.40 0.31 10.72
C ASN A 20 12.37 -1.00 11.55
N ASP A 21 13.33 -1.89 11.26
CA ASP A 21 13.50 -3.21 11.92
C ASP A 21 12.29 -4.17 11.83
N LYS A 22 11.26 -3.80 11.05
CA LYS A 22 10.09 -4.63 10.76
C LYS A 22 10.16 -5.14 9.33
N THR A 23 9.70 -6.38 9.13
CA THR A 23 9.45 -6.93 7.79
C THR A 23 7.97 -6.81 7.48
N TYR A 24 7.67 -6.15 6.36
CA TYR A 24 6.32 -5.97 5.84
C TYR A 24 6.09 -6.98 4.72
N VAL A 25 5.09 -7.84 4.90
CA VAL A 25 4.64 -8.79 3.88
C VAL A 25 3.55 -8.11 3.05
N ILE A 26 3.82 -7.83 1.77
CA ILE A 26 2.88 -7.18 0.86
C ILE A 26 2.25 -8.27 -0.01
N PRO A 27 0.93 -8.51 0.10
CA PRO A 27 0.23 -9.55 -0.65
C PRO A 27 -0.15 -9.10 -2.06
N LYS A 28 -0.56 -10.05 -2.91
CA LYS A 28 -1.32 -9.73 -4.13
C LYS A 28 -2.64 -9.01 -3.79
N PRO A 29 -3.11 -8.08 -4.65
CA PRO A 29 -2.41 -7.57 -5.84
C PRO A 29 -1.41 -6.43 -5.54
N PHE A 30 -1.30 -5.97 -4.30
CA PHE A 30 -0.44 -4.84 -3.90
C PHE A 30 1.05 -5.06 -4.15
N ASN A 31 1.50 -6.31 -4.21
CA ASN A 31 2.88 -6.64 -4.58
C ASN A 31 3.25 -6.25 -6.03
N GLN A 32 2.27 -5.86 -6.85
CA GLN A 32 2.44 -5.37 -8.22
C GLN A 32 2.46 -3.83 -8.31
N CYS A 33 2.23 -3.11 -7.20
CA CYS A 33 2.35 -1.67 -7.18
C CYS A 33 3.79 -1.23 -7.49
N TYR A 34 3.93 -0.10 -8.18
CA TYR A 34 5.24 0.50 -8.43
C TYR A 34 5.72 1.27 -7.19
N PHE A 35 6.68 0.71 -6.45
CA PHE A 35 7.20 1.34 -5.22
C PHE A 35 8.33 2.35 -5.44
N GLY A 36 8.69 2.64 -6.70
CA GLY A 36 9.83 3.47 -7.04
C GLY A 36 11.19 2.78 -6.88
N SER A 37 12.27 3.52 -7.14
CA SER A 37 13.66 3.04 -7.02
C SER A 37 14.14 2.92 -5.57
N GLU A 38 13.50 3.64 -4.64
CA GLU A 38 13.80 3.62 -3.20
C GLU A 38 12.52 3.36 -2.39
N PRO A 39 12.06 2.10 -2.29
CA PRO A 39 10.78 1.75 -1.67
C PRO A 39 10.64 2.20 -0.21
N THR A 40 11.75 2.34 0.52
CA THR A 40 11.77 2.70 1.94
C THR A 40 11.98 4.19 2.19
N LYS A 41 12.13 4.99 1.13
CA LYS A 41 12.27 6.45 1.26
C LYS A 41 11.00 7.00 1.89
N GLU A 42 11.15 7.78 2.96
CA GLU A 42 10.02 8.39 3.64
C GLU A 42 9.49 9.59 2.86
N ILE A 43 8.18 9.69 2.77
CA ILE A 43 7.41 10.72 2.08
C ILE A 43 6.34 11.23 3.05
N THR A 44 6.21 12.55 3.14
CA THR A 44 5.10 13.17 3.87
C THR A 44 3.95 13.38 2.90
N ILE A 45 2.78 12.82 3.21
CA ILE A 45 1.55 13.00 2.43
C ILE A 45 0.46 13.61 3.30
N GLY A 46 -0.39 14.44 2.68
CA GLY A 46 -1.53 15.06 3.35
C GLY A 46 -2.80 14.23 3.19
N ASN A 47 -3.71 14.34 4.15
CA ASN A 47 -5.06 13.79 4.00
C ASN A 47 -5.74 14.45 2.78
N ARG A 48 -6.46 13.64 1.99
CA ARG A 48 -7.18 14.07 0.78
C ARG A 48 -8.24 15.15 1.04
N PHE A 49 -8.69 15.29 2.28
CA PHE A 49 -9.70 16.27 2.74
C PHE A 49 -9.10 17.52 3.38
N ASN A 50 -7.78 17.69 3.34
CA ASN A 50 -7.13 18.89 3.87
C ASN A 50 -7.68 20.17 3.21
N ASP A 51 -7.97 21.18 4.04
CA ASP A 51 -8.43 22.50 3.62
C ASP A 51 -7.68 23.63 4.36
N LYS A 52 -8.01 24.89 4.09
CA LYS A 52 -7.29 26.04 4.67
C LYS A 52 -7.28 26.07 6.21
N ASP A 53 -8.25 25.45 6.87
CA ASP A 53 -8.45 25.50 8.32
C ASP A 53 -8.08 24.17 9.00
N HIS A 54 -8.05 23.06 8.27
CA HIS A 54 -7.77 21.71 8.77
C HIS A 54 -6.73 21.00 7.91
N GLN A 55 -5.58 20.70 8.50
CA GLN A 55 -4.47 20.05 7.83
C GLN A 55 -3.98 18.87 8.66
N GLN A 56 -3.99 17.68 8.07
CA GLN A 56 -3.47 16.45 8.64
C GLN A 56 -2.45 15.83 7.69
N PHE A 57 -1.35 15.33 8.23
CA PHE A 57 -0.25 14.75 7.45
C PHE A 57 0.28 13.50 8.13
N ALA A 58 0.73 12.55 7.31
CA ALA A 58 1.40 11.34 7.74
C ALA A 58 2.72 11.17 6.98
N LYS A 59 3.70 10.52 7.63
CA LYS A 59 4.99 10.19 7.04
C LYS A 59 5.05 8.68 6.81
N LEU A 60 5.23 8.27 5.55
CA LEU A 60 5.17 6.87 5.14
C LEU A 60 6.36 6.51 4.24
N PRO A 61 6.86 5.27 4.26
CA PRO A 61 7.77 4.81 3.23
C PRO A 61 7.06 4.73 1.87
N ALA A 62 7.79 4.95 0.78
CA ALA A 62 7.26 4.99 -0.58
C ALA A 62 6.40 3.75 -0.96
N PHE A 63 6.76 2.56 -0.46
CA PHE A 63 5.95 1.36 -0.72
C PHE A 63 4.56 1.42 -0.10
N ALA A 64 4.42 2.05 1.07
CA ALA A 64 3.14 2.21 1.75
C ALA A 64 2.30 3.31 1.08
N VAL A 65 2.95 4.36 0.58
CA VAL A 65 2.29 5.40 -0.23
C VAL A 65 1.66 4.79 -1.49
N ALA A 66 2.37 3.91 -2.20
CA ALA A 66 1.80 3.25 -3.40
C ALA A 66 0.56 2.40 -3.09
N ILE A 67 0.50 1.78 -1.89
CA ILE A 67 -0.67 1.03 -1.44
C ILE A 67 -1.82 1.98 -1.07
N TYR A 68 -1.51 3.09 -0.39
CA TYR A 68 -2.49 4.16 -0.14
C TYR A 68 -3.09 4.68 -1.45
N ASP A 69 -2.27 5.02 -2.45
CA ASP A 69 -2.75 5.50 -3.75
C ASP A 69 -3.65 4.47 -4.45
N THR A 70 -3.30 3.17 -4.31
CA THR A 70 -4.12 2.07 -4.84
C THR A 70 -5.48 1.97 -4.13
N ILE A 71 -5.54 2.21 -2.82
CA ILE A 71 -6.80 2.24 -2.05
C ILE A 71 -7.68 3.39 -2.55
N ILE A 72 -7.11 4.59 -2.74
CA ILE A 72 -7.85 5.75 -3.25
C ILE A 72 -8.36 5.50 -4.68
N GLY A 73 -7.52 4.94 -5.56
CA GLY A 73 -7.94 4.58 -6.91
C GLY A 73 -9.05 3.53 -6.92
N ALA A 74 -8.99 2.53 -6.04
CA ALA A 74 -10.02 1.51 -5.89
C ALA A 74 -11.35 2.10 -5.38
N GLU A 75 -11.32 3.03 -4.42
CA GLU A 75 -12.50 3.76 -3.95
C GLU A 75 -13.15 4.55 -5.09
N GLN A 76 -12.36 5.30 -5.87
CA GLN A 76 -12.84 6.11 -6.98
C GLN A 76 -13.45 5.29 -8.13
N THR A 77 -12.99 4.05 -8.30
CA THR A 77 -13.46 3.14 -9.35
C THR A 77 -14.49 2.14 -8.85
N GLU A 78 -14.95 2.30 -7.60
CA GLU A 78 -15.92 1.43 -6.92
C GLU A 78 -15.45 -0.05 -6.79
N ASP A 79 -14.14 -0.32 -6.91
CA ASP A 79 -13.56 -1.63 -6.56
C ASP A 79 -13.39 -1.74 -5.04
N TYR A 80 -14.53 -1.83 -4.35
CA TYR A 80 -14.57 -1.88 -2.89
C TYR A 80 -13.89 -3.13 -2.32
N LYS A 81 -13.77 -4.19 -3.12
CA LYS A 81 -13.04 -5.40 -2.71
C LYS A 81 -11.54 -5.10 -2.60
N LEU A 82 -10.96 -4.49 -3.62
CA LEU A 82 -9.56 -4.08 -3.60
C LEU A 82 -9.31 -3.00 -2.52
N MET A 83 -10.21 -2.02 -2.43
CA MET A 83 -10.16 -0.97 -1.39
C MET A 83 -10.10 -1.59 0.01
N GLN A 84 -11.03 -2.49 0.34
CA GLN A 84 -11.10 -3.11 1.66
C GLN A 84 -9.87 -3.97 1.98
N GLN A 85 -9.35 -4.71 1.00
CA GLN A 85 -8.10 -5.47 1.18
C GLN A 85 -6.92 -4.55 1.52
N GLY A 86 -6.84 -3.40 0.85
CA GLY A 86 -5.80 -2.40 1.10
C GLY A 86 -5.96 -1.76 2.47
N ILE A 87 -7.17 -1.34 2.85
CA ILE A 87 -7.48 -0.78 4.18
C ILE A 87 -7.08 -1.77 5.28
N THR A 88 -7.46 -3.04 5.18
CA THR A 88 -7.12 -4.05 6.18
C THR A 88 -5.61 -4.25 6.31
N TRP A 89 -4.89 -4.27 5.19
CA TRP A 89 -3.43 -4.36 5.23
C TRP A 89 -2.80 -3.11 5.85
N PHE A 90 -3.32 -1.92 5.50
CA PHE A 90 -2.81 -0.64 5.96
C PHE A 90 -3.04 -0.43 7.46
N GLN A 91 -4.26 -0.66 7.94
CA GLN A 91 -4.65 -0.62 9.36
C GLN A 91 -3.73 -1.47 10.24
N LYS A 92 -3.34 -2.66 9.78
CA LYS A 92 -2.45 -3.57 10.52
C LYS A 92 -0.99 -3.08 10.55
N ASN A 93 -0.55 -2.36 9.52
CA ASN A 93 0.87 -2.08 9.30
C ASN A 93 1.29 -0.64 9.63
N PHE A 94 0.36 0.30 9.50
CA PHE A 94 0.51 1.76 9.63
C PHE A 94 -0.73 2.32 10.34
N THR A 95 -1.01 1.83 11.55
CA THR A 95 -2.25 2.11 12.28
C THR A 95 -2.45 3.60 12.56
N ASN A 96 -1.39 4.33 12.90
CA ASN A 96 -1.50 5.76 13.18
C ASN A 96 -1.78 6.55 11.90
N GLU A 97 -1.08 6.21 10.82
CA GLU A 97 -1.24 6.86 9.52
C GLU A 97 -2.59 6.52 8.88
N TYR A 98 -3.14 5.33 9.17
CA TYR A 98 -4.51 4.96 8.81
C TYR A 98 -5.52 5.99 9.35
N TYR A 99 -5.48 6.27 10.65
CA TYR A 99 -6.39 7.24 11.29
C TYR A 99 -6.20 8.68 10.78
N VAL A 100 -5.04 8.96 10.17
CA VAL A 100 -4.74 10.28 9.61
C VAL A 100 -5.21 10.40 8.16
N LEU A 101 -5.27 9.30 7.40
CA LEU A 101 -5.42 9.37 5.94
C LEU A 101 -6.66 8.66 5.39
N LEU A 102 -7.17 7.63 6.08
CA LEU A 102 -8.13 6.67 5.54
C LEU A 102 -9.38 6.45 6.42
N ASP A 103 -9.39 6.98 7.63
CA ASP A 103 -10.56 7.00 8.55
C ASP A 103 -11.37 8.29 8.36
#